data_AF-A0A9E3QJE9-F1
#
_entry.id   AF-A0A9E3QJE9-F1
#
_cell.length_a   1.000
_cell.length_b   1.000
_cell.length_c   1.000
_cell.angle_alpha   90.00
_cell.angle_beta   90.00
_cell.angle_gamma   90.00
#
_symmetry.space_group_name_H-M   'P 1'
#
loop_
_entity.id
_entity.type
_entity.pdbx_description
1 polymer ?
#
loop_
_entity_poly.entity_id
_entity_poly.type
_entity_poly.pdbx_seq_one_letter_code
_entity_poly.pdbx_strand_id
1 'polypeptide(L)'
;MTVGRALRIVFGIAMTCAIVGAGIGYALGRFVPDYYRGVFGVRNDPAFDPISVGLGLGLSQGLIGGVFVGGVVALAVAWGMRRGKPDGPPDI
;
A
#
# COMPACT_ATOMS: atom_id res chain seq x y z
N MET A 1 -21.45 -3.63 -6.94
CA MET A 1 -20.01 -3.80 -7.21
C MET A 1 -19.77 -5.23 -7.66
N THR A 2 -19.03 -5.48 -8.74
CA THR A 2 -18.57 -6.84 -9.06
C THR A 2 -17.25 -7.12 -8.35
N VAL A 3 -17.00 -8.39 -8.00
CA VAL A 3 -15.75 -8.82 -7.35
C VAL A 3 -14.53 -8.41 -8.18
N GLY A 4 -14.61 -8.55 -9.50
CA GLY A 4 -13.54 -8.14 -10.41
C GLY A 4 -13.21 -6.64 -10.34
N ARG A 5 -14.21 -5.77 -10.15
CA ARG A 5 -13.98 -4.31 -9.99
C ARG A 5 -13.31 -3.99 -8.66
N ALA A 6 -13.71 -4.67 -7.59
CA ALA A 6 -13.09 -4.54 -6.27
C ALA A 6 -11.60 -4.91 -6.32
N LEU A 7 -11.29 -6.07 -6.90
CA LEU A 7 -9.92 -6.57 -7.00
C LEU A 7 -9.03 -5.63 -7.82
N ARG A 8 -9.53 -5.06 -8.92
CA ARG A 8 -8.77 -4.07 -9.71
C ARG A 8 -8.44 -2.80 -8.91
N ILE A 9 -9.38 -2.30 -8.09
CA ILE A 9 -9.15 -1.13 -7.24
C ILE A 9 -8.07 -1.44 -6.21
N VAL A 10 -8.23 -2.56 -5.48
CA VAL A 10 -7.28 -2.97 -4.44
C VAL A 10 -5.90 -3.20 -5.05
N PHE A 11 -5.82 -3.95 -6.16
CA PHE A 11 -4.57 -4.27 -6.83
C PHE A 11 -3.85 -3.02 -7.36
N GLY A 12 -4.58 -2.09 -8.00
CA GLY A 12 -4.00 -0.85 -8.53
C GLY A 12 -3.43 0.04 -7.43
N ILE A 13 -4.15 0.17 -6.31
CA ILE A 13 -3.67 0.94 -5.16
C ILE A 13 -2.50 0.22 -4.48
N ALA A 14 -2.59 -1.09 -4.28
CA ALA A 14 -1.53 -1.91 -3.70
C ALA A 14 -0.21 -1.80 -4.49
N MET A 15 -0.25 -1.89 -5.82
CA MET A 15 0.93 -1.73 -6.67
C MET A 15 1.49 -0.31 -6.63
N THR A 16 0.63 0.70 -6.66
CA THR A 16 1.08 2.10 -6.58
C THR A 16 1.79 2.36 -5.26
N CYS A 17 1.20 1.93 -4.14
CA CYS A 17 1.82 2.07 -2.83
C CYS A 17 3.10 1.24 -2.69
N ALA A 18 3.17 0.03 -3.27
CA ALA A 18 4.39 -0.79 -3.27
C ALA A 18 5.54 -0.11 -4.03
N ILE A 19 5.26 0.48 -5.20
CA ILE A 19 6.27 1.21 -5.99
C ILE A 19 6.76 2.44 -5.24
N VAL A 20 5.83 3.23 -4.68
CA VAL A 20 6.17 4.43 -3.89
C VAL A 20 6.96 4.04 -2.65
N GLY A 21 6.51 3.03 -1.91
CA GLY A 21 7.19 2.53 -0.72
C GLY A 21 8.59 2.01 -1.04
N ALA A 22 8.76 1.24 -2.11
CA ALA A 22 10.07 0.78 -2.57
C ALA A 22 10.98 1.95 -2.95
N GLY A 23 10.46 2.98 -3.63
CA GLY A 23 11.20 4.20 -3.95
C GLY A 23 11.67 4.97 -2.71
N ILE A 24 10.79 5.13 -1.72
CA ILE A 24 11.13 5.76 -0.43
C ILE A 24 12.18 4.93 0.31
N GLY A 25 12.00 3.61 0.37
CA GLY A 25 12.93 2.70 1.04
C GLY A 25 14.31 2.69 0.38
N TYR A 26 14.35 2.69 -0.96
CA TYR A 26 15.58 2.87 -1.72
C TYR A 26 16.26 4.20 -1.41
N ALA A 27 15.50 5.30 -1.41
CA ALA A 27 16.03 6.62 -1.11
C ALA A 27 16.62 6.69 0.32
N LEU A 28 15.93 6.13 1.32
CA LEU A 28 16.44 6.04 2.69
C LEU A 28 17.72 5.19 2.75
N GLY A 29 17.75 4.03 2.08
CA GLY A 29 18.93 3.17 2.06
C GLY A 29 20.13 3.84 1.37
N ARG A 30 19.88 4.66 0.35
CA ARG A 30 20.92 5.31 -0.45
C ARG A 30 21.45 6.61 0.17
N PHE A 31 20.57 7.45 0.71
CA PHE A 31 20.90 8.79 1.19
C PHE A 31 21.07 8.86 2.71
N VAL A 32 20.41 7.98 3.46
CA VAL A 32 20.44 7.96 4.93
C VAL A 32 20.68 6.52 5.42
N PRO A 33 21.78 5.85 5.04
CA PRO A 33 22.02 4.45 5.38
C PRO A 33 22.06 4.20 6.90
N ASP A 34 22.42 5.22 7.68
CA ASP A 34 22.44 5.17 9.14
C ASP A 34 21.04 5.07 9.76
N TYR A 35 19.99 5.46 9.03
CA TYR A 35 18.61 5.23 9.45
C TYR A 35 18.35 3.74 9.67
N TYR A 36 18.62 2.91 8.67
CA TYR A 36 18.40 1.47 8.79
C TYR A 36 19.38 0.82 9.77
N ARG A 37 20.63 1.27 9.84
CA ARG A 37 21.57 0.80 10.86
C ARG A 37 21.10 1.10 12.28
N GLY A 38 20.54 2.29 12.51
CA GLY A 38 19.93 2.67 13.79
C GLY A 38 18.69 1.85 14.11
N VAL A 39 17.77 1.70 13.16
CA VAL A 39 16.53 0.93 13.31
C VAL A 39 16.80 -0.54 13.64
N PHE A 40 17.78 -1.16 12.98
CA PHE A 40 18.13 -2.56 13.21
C PHE A 40 19.20 -2.76 14.28
N GLY A 41 19.71 -1.69 14.91
CA GLY A 41 20.77 -1.78 15.92
C GLY A 41 22.11 -2.32 15.38
N VAL A 42 22.33 -2.25 14.07
CA VAL A 42 23.52 -2.80 13.41
C VAL A 42 24.60 -1.72 13.32
N ARG A 43 25.64 -1.83 14.17
CA ARG A 43 26.82 -0.96 14.13
C ARG A 43 27.95 -1.62 13.35
N ASN A 44 28.39 -0.99 12.26
CA ASN A 44 29.59 -1.33 11.50
C ASN A 44 29.67 -2.77 10.97
N ASP A 45 28.53 -3.43 10.69
CA ASP A 45 28.53 -4.70 9.99
C ASP A 45 28.67 -4.46 8.47
N PRO A 46 29.77 -4.90 7.83
CA PRO A 46 29.96 -4.78 6.39
C PRO A 46 29.01 -5.68 5.58
N ALA A 47 28.40 -6.70 6.19
CA ALA A 47 27.39 -7.54 5.55
C ALA A 47 26.00 -6.86 5.49
N PHE A 48 25.80 -5.77 6.24
CA PHE A 48 24.55 -5.04 6.24
C PHE A 48 24.47 -4.08 5.05
N ASP A 49 23.56 -4.38 4.12
CA ASP A 49 23.22 -3.51 3.00
C ASP A 49 21.92 -2.72 3.27
N PRO A 50 22.01 -1.41 3.60
CA PRO A 50 20.87 -0.56 3.87
C PRO A 50 19.93 -0.40 2.66
N ILE A 51 20.44 -0.55 1.43
CA ILE A 51 19.64 -0.39 0.21
C ILE A 51 18.71 -1.58 0.03
N SER A 52 19.25 -2.80 0.15
CA SER A 52 18.45 -4.04 0.07
C SER A 52 17.39 -4.10 1.17
N VAL A 53 17.74 -3.71 2.39
CA VAL A 53 16.80 -3.61 3.52
C VAL A 53 15.72 -2.57 3.24
N GLY A 54 16.12 -1.39 2.77
CA GLY A 54 15.17 -0.33 2.45
C GLY A 54 14.19 -0.71 1.35
N LEU A 55 14.67 -1.32 0.26
CA LEU A 55 13.82 -1.85 -0.80
C LEU A 55 12.83 -2.89 -0.29
N GLY A 56 13.30 -3.88 0.49
CA GLY A 56 12.45 -4.94 1.02
C GLY A 56 11.36 -4.41 1.96
N LEU A 57 11.72 -3.51 2.88
CA LEU A 57 10.79 -2.87 3.79
C LEU A 57 9.81 -1.96 3.06
N GLY A 58 10.32 -1.10 2.19
CA GLY A 58 9.51 -0.18 1.40
C GLY A 58 8.47 -0.90 0.55
N LEU A 59 8.88 -1.98 -0.13
CA LEU A 59 7.99 -2.78 -0.97
C LEU A 59 6.92 -3.50 -0.14
N SER A 60 7.32 -4.16 0.95
CA SER A 60 6.38 -4.91 1.81
C SER A 60 5.40 -4.00 2.53
N GLN A 61 5.88 -2.89 3.13
CA GLN A 61 5.03 -1.90 3.80
C GLN A 61 4.11 -1.18 2.81
N GLY A 62 4.64 -0.80 1.64
CA GLY A 62 3.85 -0.21 0.57
C GLY A 62 2.74 -1.15 0.08
N LEU A 63 3.03 -2.44 -0.08
CA LEU A 63 2.03 -3.43 -0.48
C LEU A 63 0.95 -3.61 0.58
N ILE A 64 1.33 -3.82 1.85
CA ILE A 64 0.38 -4.02 2.95
C ILE A 64 -0.50 -2.77 3.13
N GLY A 65 0.13 -1.59 3.17
CA GLY A 65 -0.60 -0.32 3.28
C GLY A 65 -1.54 -0.10 2.10
N GLY A 66 -1.09 -0.40 0.88
CA GLY A 66 -1.91 -0.24 -0.31
C GLY A 66 -3.07 -1.24 -0.40
N VAL A 67 -2.92 -2.48 0.09
CA VAL A 67 -4.05 -3.42 0.24
C VAL A 67 -5.07 -2.88 1.23
N PHE A 68 -4.61 -2.35 2.37
CA PHE A 68 -5.50 -1.77 3.38
C PHE A 68 -6.28 -0.56 2.83
N VAL A 69 -5.57 0.42 2.26
CA VAL A 69 -6.18 1.61 1.63
C VAL A 69 -7.11 1.20 0.48
N GLY A 70 -6.66 0.29 -0.37
CA GLY A 70 -7.46 -0.23 -1.48
C GLY A 70 -8.74 -0.91 -1.03
N GLY A 71 -8.69 -1.67 0.08
CA GLY A 71 -9.86 -2.27 0.71
C GLY A 71 -10.85 -1.24 1.20
N VAL A 72 -10.38 -0.20 1.91
CA VAL A 72 -11.22 0.91 2.39
C VAL A 72 -11.89 1.62 1.21
N VAL A 73 -11.15 1.93 0.15
CA VAL A 73 -11.68 2.58 -1.05
C VAL A 73 -12.71 1.67 -1.74
N ALA A 74 -12.42 0.38 -1.91
CA ALA A 74 -13.35 -0.57 -2.50
C ALA A 74 -14.66 -0.68 -1.69
N LEU A 75 -14.58 -0.67 -0.36
CA LEU A 75 -15.74 -0.66 0.54
C LEU A 75 -16.54 0.63 0.42
N ALA A 76 -15.88 1.79 0.41
CA ALA A 76 -16.51 3.09 0.23
C ALA A 76 -17.26 3.18 -1.11
N VAL A 77 -16.64 2.70 -2.20
CA VAL A 77 -17.26 2.64 -3.53
C VAL A 77 -18.44 1.68 -3.54
N ALA A 78 -18.31 0.50 -2.92
CA ALA A 78 -19.42 -0.45 -2.79
C ALA A 78 -20.61 0.16 -2.05
N TRP A 79 -20.34 0.90 -0.97
CA TRP A 79 -21.35 1.56 -0.16
C TRP A 79 -22.06 2.69 -0.93
N GLY A 80 -21.32 3.55 -1.63
CA GLY A 80 -21.88 4.63 -2.44
C GLY A 80 -22.83 4.12 -3.53
N MET A 81 -22.46 3.03 -4.22
CA MET A 81 -23.33 2.41 -5.21
C MET A 81 -24.63 1.82 -4.63
N ARG A 82 -24.65 1.40 -3.35
CA ARG A 82 -25.87 0.91 -2.70
C ARG A 82 -26.84 2.03 -2.39
N ARG A 83 -26.36 3.21 -1.99
CA ARG A 83 -27.19 4.38 -1.66
C ARG A 83 -27.79 5.09 -2.87
N GLY A 84 -27.23 4.89 -4.06
CA GLY A 84 -27.72 5.52 -5.31
C GLY A 84 -28.86 4.77 -6.00
N LYS A 85 -29.46 3.75 -5.38
CA LYS A 85 -30.64 3.06 -5.92
C LYS A 85 -31.88 3.78 -5.35
N PRO A 86 -32.63 4.57 -6.14
CA PRO A 86 -33.88 5.15 -5.66
C PRO A 86 -34.85 4.02 -5.34
N ASP A 87 -35.51 4.08 -4.19
CA ASP A 87 -36.67 3.23 -3.93
C ASP A 87 -37.68 3.50 -5.04
N GLY A 88 -38.04 2.46 -5.81
CA GLY A 88 -39.04 2.58 -6.86
C GLY A 88 -40.38 3.06 -6.26
N PRO A 89 -41.20 3.78 -7.04
CA PRO A 89 -42.44 4.35 -6.51
C PRO A 89 -43.34 3.25 -5.91
N PRO A 90 -44.07 3.54 -4.82
CA PRO A 90 -44.98 2.58 -4.22
C PRO A 90 -46.04 2.17 -5.25
N ASP A 91 -46.22 0.86 -5.41
CA ASP A 91 -47.29 0.29 -6.21
C ASP A 91 -48.63 0.74 -5.58
N ILE A 92 -49.36 1.61 -6.29
CA ILE A 92 -50.74 2.03 -6.02
C ILE A 92 -51.66 1.49 -7.10
#